data_AF-A0A496AWI3-F1
#
_entry.id   AF-A0A496AWI3-F1
#
_cell.length_a   1.000
_cell.length_b   1.000
_cell.length_c   1.000
_cell.angle_alpha   90.00
_cell.angle_beta   90.00
_cell.angle_gamma   90.00
#
_symmetry.space_group_name_H-M   'P 1'
#
loop_
_entity.id
_entity.type
_entity.pdbx_description
1 polymer ?
#
loop_
_entity_poly.entity_id
_entity_poly.type
_entity_poly.pdbx_seq_one_letter_code
_entity_poly.pdbx_strand_id
1 'polypeptide(L)'
;MQTTVSGRIVDIQKNPMSGIEIGIQPIDITKSDRYPSIYGEIALRTRTDSNGDFSISGISSVPVEFKLLPVDMANYMIKTIDVGGVTLYSHRYFGFSRMPIGITKGQHLKNMLFTVEPRMKISGQIIFNDGTPLRNRPVKLDLRPSYLWESLRSRMDGSIMTDKEGYFTEFVRGAATYTLSVEYFNLSAFSDPIVLQDGDQYDKLVLKLSEDTGKPNRQMVDSDNEEFDRWRAMQEVWVVNPANGHAYKTIRCKSWWQAKRKAEEEDAYLVSINNVEEQNWIESLFSQNDFYWIGLRLTSKGEKWHNKEQIAYSNFAQNTEVLTSNSENKHVVLDAATKKWIGINKGSPFQQFVQDAIIEKDEVQVNSD
;
A
#
# COMPACT_ATOMS: atom_id res chain seq x y z
N MET A 1 18.11 -18.00 28.82
CA MET A 1 18.17 -18.57 27.46
C MET A 1 18.24 -17.41 26.48
N GLN A 2 19.21 -17.45 25.57
CA GLN A 2 19.45 -16.41 24.58
C GLN A 2 18.45 -16.58 23.43
N THR A 3 17.75 -15.51 23.06
CA THR A 3 16.88 -15.49 21.88
C THR A 3 17.69 -15.05 20.66
N THR A 4 17.53 -15.73 19.52
CA THR A 4 18.28 -15.42 18.29
C THR A 4 17.39 -15.42 17.05
N VAL A 5 17.70 -14.55 16.10
CA VAL A 5 17.14 -14.54 14.75
C VAL A 5 18.29 -14.66 13.76
N SER A 6 18.15 -15.55 12.78
CA SER A 6 19.09 -15.69 11.67
C SER A 6 18.35 -15.87 10.36
N GLY A 7 18.92 -15.32 9.30
CA GLY A 7 18.31 -15.32 7.98
C GLY A 7 19.23 -14.80 6.90
N ARG A 8 18.66 -14.60 5.72
CA ARG A 8 19.35 -14.11 4.53
C ARG A 8 18.58 -12.96 3.90
N ILE A 9 19.29 -11.98 3.36
CA ILE A 9 18.72 -10.91 2.54
C ILE A 9 19.08 -11.15 1.08
N VAL A 10 18.07 -11.09 0.21
CA VAL A 10 18.21 -11.23 -1.24
C VAL A 10 17.46 -10.13 -2.00
N ASP A 11 17.88 -9.84 -3.22
CA ASP A 11 17.11 -8.99 -4.15
C ASP A 11 15.88 -9.73 -4.72
N ILE A 12 15.10 -9.03 -5.55
CA ILE A 12 13.90 -9.59 -6.21
C ILE A 12 14.23 -10.74 -7.20
N GLN A 13 15.48 -10.86 -7.66
CA GLN A 13 15.98 -11.98 -8.47
C GLN A 13 16.54 -13.12 -7.61
N LYS A 14 16.45 -13.02 -6.27
CA LYS A 14 16.99 -13.95 -5.28
C LYS A 14 18.52 -13.99 -5.20
N ASN A 15 19.21 -12.97 -5.69
CA ASN A 15 20.65 -12.86 -5.51
C ASN A 15 20.97 -12.40 -4.07
N PRO A 16 22.00 -12.96 -3.42
CA PRO A 16 22.43 -12.53 -2.10
C PRO A 16 22.84 -11.05 -2.04
N MET A 17 22.39 -10.35 -1.00
CA MET A 17 22.70 -8.94 -0.78
C MET A 17 23.67 -8.76 0.38
N SER A 18 24.93 -8.49 0.03
CA SER A 18 26.02 -8.27 1.01
C SER A 18 26.04 -6.83 1.53
N GLY A 19 26.48 -6.66 2.78
CA GLY A 19 26.72 -5.32 3.35
C GLY A 19 25.46 -4.56 3.74
N ILE A 20 24.26 -5.13 3.57
CA ILE A 20 23.01 -4.57 4.05
C ILE A 20 22.97 -4.64 5.58
N GLU A 21 22.73 -3.50 6.21
CA GLU A 21 22.59 -3.41 7.66
C GLU A 21 21.12 -3.59 8.04
N ILE A 22 20.85 -4.57 8.91
CA ILE A 22 19.52 -4.93 9.37
C ILE A 22 19.46 -4.84 10.89
N GLY A 23 18.39 -4.26 11.40
CA GLY A 23 18.12 -4.08 12.80
C GLY A 23 16.79 -4.67 13.24
N ILE A 24 16.71 -5.03 14.52
CA ILE A 24 15.52 -5.49 15.21
C ILE A 24 15.12 -4.43 16.22
N GLN A 25 13.91 -3.89 16.07
CA GLN A 25 13.35 -2.89 16.96
C GLN A 25 12.25 -3.52 17.84
N PRO A 26 12.46 -3.61 19.16
CA PRO A 26 11.42 -3.99 20.12
C PRO A 26 10.23 -3.03 20.09
N ILE A 27 9.01 -3.55 20.15
CA ILE A 27 7.77 -2.75 20.15
C ILE A 27 6.92 -3.10 21.36
N ASP A 28 6.47 -2.05 22.05
CA ASP A 28 5.47 -2.16 23.11
C ASP A 28 4.07 -1.99 22.53
N ILE A 29 3.36 -3.11 22.34
CA ILE A 29 1.99 -3.14 21.82
C ILE A 29 0.94 -2.74 22.88
N THR A 30 1.33 -2.50 24.13
CA THR A 30 0.41 -2.18 25.24
C THR A 30 0.12 -0.69 25.38
N LYS A 31 0.99 0.17 24.85
CA LYS A 31 0.73 1.60 24.76
C LYS A 31 -0.18 1.85 23.57
N SER A 32 -1.33 2.49 23.78
CA SER A 32 -2.29 2.84 22.73
C SER A 32 -1.78 3.90 21.74
N ASP A 33 -0.51 4.29 21.82
CA ASP A 33 0.12 5.17 20.87
C ASP A 33 0.17 4.43 19.52
N ARG A 34 -0.60 4.94 18.55
CA ARG A 34 -0.79 4.30 17.23
C ARG A 34 0.48 4.14 16.40
N TYR A 35 1.64 4.57 16.91
CA TYR A 35 2.95 4.49 16.28
C TYR A 35 4.01 4.49 17.40
N PRO A 36 4.79 3.41 17.60
CA PRO A 36 5.95 3.46 18.48
C PRO A 36 6.82 4.62 18.00
N SER A 37 7.25 5.51 18.90
CA SER A 37 8.09 6.65 18.53
C SER A 37 9.31 6.15 17.75
N ILE A 38 9.40 6.55 16.48
CA ILE A 38 10.37 6.11 15.45
C ILE A 38 11.79 6.66 15.74
N TYR A 39 11.93 7.42 16.82
CA TYR A 39 13.16 8.13 17.17
C TYR A 39 13.96 7.35 18.21
N GLY A 40 14.93 6.56 17.75
CA GLY A 40 15.91 5.90 18.60
C GLY A 40 16.91 5.09 17.77
N GLU A 41 18.18 5.04 18.20
CA GLU A 41 19.18 4.19 17.56
C GLU A 41 18.78 2.72 17.74
N ILE A 42 18.68 1.97 16.64
CA ILE A 42 18.43 0.53 16.70
C ILE A 42 19.71 -0.16 17.18
N ALA A 43 19.74 -0.50 18.47
CA ALA A 43 20.89 -1.12 19.13
C ALA A 43 21.12 -2.58 18.71
N LEU A 44 20.05 -3.34 18.46
CA LEU A 44 20.14 -4.73 17.99
C LEU A 44 20.22 -4.74 16.47
N ARG A 45 21.43 -4.69 15.93
CA ARG A 45 21.68 -4.67 14.49
C ARG A 45 22.89 -5.50 14.10
N THR A 46 22.94 -5.86 12.83
CA THR A 46 24.09 -6.54 12.23
C THR A 46 24.17 -6.19 10.75
N ARG A 47 25.27 -6.57 10.10
CA ARG A 47 25.46 -6.44 8.66
C ARG A 47 25.52 -7.82 8.04
N THR A 48 24.87 -7.97 6.88
CA THR A 48 24.93 -9.19 6.08
C THR A 48 26.34 -9.47 5.58
N ASP A 49 26.71 -10.74 5.53
CA ASP A 49 27.97 -11.21 4.94
C ASP A 49 27.90 -11.31 3.41
N SER A 50 28.94 -11.85 2.76
CA SER A 50 29.01 -12.00 1.31
C SER A 50 27.94 -12.95 0.72
N ASN A 51 27.33 -13.80 1.55
CA ASN A 51 26.24 -14.70 1.18
C ASN A 51 24.86 -14.09 1.53
N GLY A 52 24.82 -12.82 1.94
CA GLY A 52 23.62 -12.13 2.39
C GLY A 52 23.12 -12.62 3.75
N ASP A 53 23.88 -13.45 4.46
CA ASP A 53 23.46 -14.08 5.70
C ASP A 53 23.67 -13.13 6.89
N PHE A 54 22.78 -13.20 7.87
CA PHE A 54 22.84 -12.43 9.10
C PHE A 54 22.37 -13.22 10.32
N SER A 55 22.85 -12.81 11.49
CA SER A 55 22.39 -13.34 12.78
C SER A 55 22.41 -12.25 13.84
N ILE A 56 21.32 -12.14 14.61
CA ILE A 56 21.14 -11.20 15.72
C ILE A 56 20.76 -12.01 16.95
N SER A 57 21.37 -11.67 18.09
CA SER A 57 21.13 -12.34 19.36
C SER A 57 20.86 -11.35 20.48
N GLY A 58 20.39 -11.82 21.63
CA GLY A 58 20.08 -10.96 22.77
C GLY A 58 18.73 -10.26 22.64
N ILE A 59 17.82 -10.83 21.84
CA ILE A 59 16.50 -10.26 21.56
C ILE A 59 15.61 -10.42 22.80
N SER A 60 15.00 -9.31 23.24
CA SER A 60 14.01 -9.32 24.33
C SER A 60 12.71 -10.01 23.90
N SER A 61 11.97 -10.57 24.86
CA SER A 61 10.72 -11.31 24.60
C SER A 61 9.54 -10.37 24.41
N VAL A 62 9.56 -9.57 23.35
CA VAL A 62 8.49 -8.65 22.94
C VAL A 62 8.26 -8.75 21.43
N PRO A 63 7.12 -8.28 20.90
CA PRO A 63 6.96 -8.11 19.45
C PRO A 63 8.08 -7.20 18.90
N VAL A 64 8.60 -7.55 17.73
CA VAL A 64 9.69 -6.80 17.09
C VAL A 64 9.36 -6.42 15.65
N GLU A 65 9.96 -5.33 15.18
CA GLU A 65 10.01 -4.97 13.76
C GLU A 65 11.43 -5.17 13.21
N PHE A 66 11.50 -5.54 11.94
CA PHE A 66 12.75 -5.56 11.18
C PHE A 66 12.87 -4.26 10.37
N LYS A 67 14.05 -3.64 10.42
CA LYS A 67 14.35 -2.42 9.68
C LYS A 67 15.67 -2.57 8.95
N LEU A 68 15.73 -2.07 7.73
CA LEU A 68 17.00 -1.82 7.06
C LEU A 68 17.54 -0.47 7.54
N LEU A 69 18.85 -0.39 7.71
CA LEU A 69 19.53 0.76 8.26
C LEU A 69 20.36 1.50 7.19
N PRO A 70 20.47 2.84 7.29
CA PRO A 70 19.84 3.71 8.30
C PRO A 70 18.31 3.81 8.13
N VAL A 71 17.57 3.94 9.25
CA VAL A 71 16.11 4.06 9.21
C VAL A 71 15.73 5.27 8.34
N ASP A 72 14.70 5.10 7.51
CA ASP A 72 14.17 6.10 6.56
C ASP A 72 15.12 6.54 5.43
N MET A 73 16.41 6.22 5.48
CA MET A 73 17.40 6.52 4.42
C MET A 73 17.98 5.28 3.74
N ALA A 74 17.55 4.08 4.14
CA ALA A 74 17.97 2.84 3.48
C ALA A 74 17.57 2.85 1.99
N ASN A 75 18.53 2.51 1.13
CA ASN A 75 18.33 2.44 -0.33
C ASN A 75 17.38 1.33 -0.77
N TYR A 76 17.06 0.41 0.12
CA TYR A 76 16.18 -0.72 -0.12
C TYR A 76 15.06 -0.73 0.91
N MET A 77 13.94 -1.35 0.54
CA MET A 77 12.86 -1.68 1.45
C MET A 77 12.62 -3.19 1.45
N ILE A 78 12.21 -3.72 2.61
CA ILE A 78 11.84 -5.14 2.73
C ILE A 78 10.48 -5.30 2.06
N LYS A 79 10.42 -6.13 1.02
CA LYS A 79 9.21 -6.47 0.27
C LYS A 79 8.51 -7.68 0.87
N THR A 80 9.28 -8.73 1.15
CA THR A 80 8.76 -9.95 1.79
C THR A 80 9.67 -10.48 2.88
N ILE A 81 9.07 -11.21 3.82
CA ILE A 81 9.77 -11.99 4.83
C ILE A 81 9.17 -13.41 4.83
N ASP A 82 9.98 -14.41 4.49
CA ASP A 82 9.60 -15.81 4.63
C ASP A 82 10.05 -16.36 5.98
N VAL A 83 9.11 -16.94 6.73
CA VAL A 83 9.37 -17.57 8.03
C VAL A 83 8.60 -18.87 8.12
N GLY A 84 9.31 -20.00 8.25
CA GLY A 84 8.67 -21.30 8.48
C GLY A 84 7.72 -21.75 7.35
N GLY A 85 7.98 -21.35 6.10
CA GLY A 85 7.15 -21.66 4.94
C GLY A 85 5.98 -20.69 4.70
N VAL A 86 5.86 -19.63 5.51
CA VAL A 86 4.87 -18.55 5.32
C VAL A 86 5.56 -17.31 4.79
N THR A 87 5.08 -16.80 3.65
CA THR A 87 5.53 -15.53 3.06
C THR A 87 4.67 -14.38 3.57
N LEU A 88 5.32 -13.43 4.24
CA LEU A 88 4.71 -12.20 4.70
C LEU A 88 5.04 -11.08 3.70
N TYR A 89 4.06 -10.26 3.35
CA TYR A 89 4.22 -9.14 2.41
C TYR A 89 4.19 -7.80 3.13
N SER A 90 5.04 -6.87 2.69
CA SER A 90 5.09 -5.51 3.23
C SER A 90 3.86 -4.72 2.83
N HIS A 91 3.34 -3.88 3.73
CA HIS A 91 2.29 -2.93 3.39
C HIS A 91 2.83 -1.86 2.43
N ARG A 92 2.11 -1.55 1.35
CA ARG A 92 2.53 -0.57 0.32
C ARG A 92 3.04 0.76 0.89
N TYR A 93 2.28 1.37 1.81
CA TYR A 93 2.64 2.66 2.43
C TYR A 93 3.49 2.62 3.70
N PHE A 94 3.39 1.55 4.51
CA PHE A 94 3.99 1.51 5.85
C PHE A 94 5.10 0.45 5.97
N GLY A 95 5.37 -0.30 4.91
CA GLY A 95 6.26 -1.45 4.94
C GLY A 95 5.82 -2.46 5.99
N PHE A 96 6.79 -3.07 6.68
CA PHE A 96 6.53 -3.96 7.82
C PHE A 96 6.25 -3.22 9.14
N SER A 97 6.16 -1.88 9.13
CA SER A 97 5.97 -1.05 10.34
C SER A 97 4.58 -1.17 11.00
N ARG A 98 3.73 -2.06 10.48
CA ARG A 98 2.40 -2.38 11.01
C ARG A 98 2.22 -3.87 11.29
N MET A 99 3.26 -4.66 11.13
CA MET A 99 3.20 -6.11 11.28
C MET A 99 4.35 -6.62 12.16
N PRO A 100 4.28 -6.35 13.48
CA PRO A 100 5.32 -6.80 14.40
C PRO A 100 5.32 -8.32 14.52
N ILE A 101 6.51 -8.92 14.58
CA ILE A 101 6.70 -10.36 14.71
C ILE A 101 6.92 -10.69 16.19
N GLY A 102 6.08 -11.55 16.75
CA GLY A 102 6.23 -12.02 18.13
C GLY A 102 7.40 -12.98 18.26
N ILE A 103 8.34 -12.68 19.17
CA ILE A 103 9.46 -13.58 19.51
C ILE A 103 9.41 -13.91 21.00
N THR A 104 9.38 -15.20 21.31
CA THR A 104 9.35 -15.69 22.69
C THR A 104 10.76 -15.84 23.26
N LYS A 105 10.93 -15.63 24.57
CA LYS A 105 12.21 -15.80 25.27
C LYS A 105 12.82 -17.19 24.99
N GLY A 106 14.07 -17.20 24.52
CA GLY A 106 14.79 -18.44 24.21
C GLY A 106 14.43 -19.08 22.86
N GLN A 107 13.59 -18.43 22.05
CA GLN A 107 13.28 -18.89 20.70
C GLN A 107 14.46 -18.63 19.75
N HIS A 108 14.70 -19.59 18.86
CA HIS A 108 15.70 -19.50 17.80
C HIS A 108 15.00 -19.53 16.44
N LEU A 109 14.77 -18.35 15.86
CA LEU A 109 14.25 -18.24 14.50
C LEU A 109 15.42 -18.39 13.53
N LYS A 110 15.34 -19.40 12.66
CA LYS A 110 16.38 -19.73 11.69
C LYS A 110 15.81 -19.73 10.28
N ASN A 111 16.68 -19.54 9.30
CA ASN A 111 16.36 -19.63 7.88
C ASN A 111 15.27 -18.66 7.44
N MET A 112 15.19 -17.47 8.06
CA MET A 112 14.32 -16.41 7.57
C MET A 112 14.85 -15.88 6.24
N LEU A 113 14.00 -15.66 5.25
CA LEU A 113 14.41 -15.07 3.97
C LEU A 113 13.76 -13.70 3.79
N PHE A 114 14.57 -12.67 3.60
CA PHE A 114 14.12 -11.31 3.38
C PHE A 114 14.36 -10.97 1.91
N THR A 115 13.28 -10.71 1.18
CA THR A 115 13.39 -10.17 -0.18
C THR A 115 13.29 -8.66 -0.10
N VAL A 116 14.28 -7.95 -0.63
CA VAL A 116 14.32 -6.50 -0.67
C VAL A 116 14.19 -5.98 -2.09
N GLU A 117 13.62 -4.80 -2.22
CA GLU A 117 13.56 -4.08 -3.50
C GLU A 117 14.12 -2.66 -3.34
N PRO A 118 14.68 -2.08 -4.42
CA PRO A 118 15.16 -0.71 -4.39
C PRO A 118 14.02 0.24 -3.98
N ARG A 119 14.33 1.16 -3.07
CA ARG A 119 13.35 2.16 -2.66
C ARG A 119 13.25 3.23 -3.74
N MET A 120 12.03 3.58 -4.10
CA MET A 120 11.80 4.63 -5.09
C MET A 120 12.31 5.96 -4.58
N LYS A 121 12.96 6.72 -5.46
CA LYS A 121 13.52 8.03 -5.09
C LYS A 121 13.56 8.99 -6.27
N ILE A 122 13.50 10.27 -5.93
CA ILE A 122 13.78 11.38 -6.84
C ILE A 122 14.99 12.13 -6.28
N SER A 123 16.05 12.14 -7.06
CA SER A 123 17.29 12.85 -6.78
C SER A 123 17.50 13.92 -7.85
N GLY A 124 18.05 15.05 -7.44
CA GLY A 124 18.32 16.16 -8.35
C GLY A 124 19.24 17.20 -7.78
N GLN A 125 19.65 18.14 -8.63
CA GLN A 125 20.48 19.28 -8.24
C GLN A 125 19.65 20.56 -8.23
N ILE A 126 19.85 21.40 -7.21
CA ILE A 126 19.25 22.74 -7.15
C ILE A 126 20.32 23.76 -7.51
N ILE A 127 20.03 24.60 -8.50
CA ILE A 127 20.95 25.61 -9.02
C ILE A 127 20.29 27.00 -9.06
N PHE A 128 21.09 28.05 -8.93
CA PHE A 128 20.68 29.42 -9.21
C PHE A 128 20.62 29.68 -10.72
N ASN A 129 20.08 30.85 -11.11
CA ASN A 129 19.86 31.16 -12.52
C ASN A 129 21.17 31.22 -13.34
N ASP A 130 22.29 31.52 -12.69
CA ASP A 130 23.64 31.55 -13.25
C ASP A 130 24.30 30.16 -13.37
N GLY A 131 23.63 29.10 -12.92
CA GLY A 131 24.15 27.72 -12.91
C GLY A 131 24.91 27.34 -11.63
N THR A 132 25.06 28.26 -10.67
CA THR A 132 25.75 27.96 -9.41
C THR A 132 24.90 27.01 -8.55
N PRO A 133 25.45 25.90 -8.01
CA PRO A 133 24.68 25.01 -7.14
C PRO A 133 24.35 25.62 -5.78
N LEU A 134 23.14 25.34 -5.27
CA LEU A 134 22.73 25.67 -3.91
C LEU A 134 23.27 24.60 -2.95
N ARG A 135 24.39 24.88 -2.28
CA ARG A 135 25.15 23.89 -1.49
C ARG A 135 24.87 23.98 0.00
N ASN A 136 24.71 22.84 0.68
CA ASN A 136 24.61 22.74 2.15
C ASN A 136 23.53 23.64 2.77
N ARG A 137 22.38 23.77 2.10
CA ARG A 137 21.27 24.61 2.56
C ARG A 137 19.98 23.80 2.74
N PRO A 138 19.18 24.15 3.77
CA PRO A 138 17.81 23.70 3.85
C PRO A 138 16.99 24.38 2.74
N VAL A 139 16.13 23.60 2.12
CA VAL A 139 15.22 24.06 1.08
C VAL A 139 13.85 23.48 1.36
N LYS A 140 12.82 24.32 1.31
CA LYS A 140 11.46 23.84 1.46
C LYS A 140 11.08 23.07 0.20
N LEU A 141 10.57 21.86 0.37
CA LEU A 141 10.14 20.98 -0.69
C LEU A 141 8.64 20.75 -0.57
N ASP A 142 7.94 20.94 -1.69
CA ASP A 142 6.56 20.50 -1.88
C ASP A 142 6.58 19.40 -2.95
N LEU A 143 6.45 18.16 -2.49
CA LEU A 143 6.35 16.98 -3.35
C LEU A 143 4.88 16.58 -3.46
N ARG A 144 4.39 16.49 -4.69
CA ARG A 144 3.01 16.16 -5.00
C ARG A 144 2.95 14.93 -5.90
N PRO A 145 2.65 13.75 -5.33
CA PRO A 145 2.25 12.62 -6.12
C PRO A 145 0.85 12.85 -6.71
N SER A 146 0.73 12.58 -8.00
CA SER A 146 -0.51 12.27 -8.70
C SER A 146 -0.46 10.77 -8.97
N TYR A 147 -0.97 10.00 -8.02
CA TYR A 147 -1.16 8.57 -8.22
C TYR A 147 -2.25 8.39 -9.28
N LEU A 148 -2.04 7.48 -10.22
CA LEU A 148 -3.02 7.15 -11.27
C LEU A 148 -4.37 6.63 -10.71
N TRP A 149 -4.49 6.48 -9.38
CA TRP A 149 -5.58 5.77 -8.72
C TRP A 149 -5.98 6.32 -7.33
N GLU A 150 -5.42 7.46 -6.86
CA GLU A 150 -5.83 8.06 -5.57
C GLU A 150 -6.44 9.45 -5.71
N SER A 151 -7.62 9.64 -5.10
CA SER A 151 -8.22 10.96 -4.83
C SER A 151 -7.65 11.65 -3.57
N LEU A 152 -6.53 11.17 -3.03
CA LEU A 152 -5.89 11.75 -1.84
C LEU A 152 -4.65 12.52 -2.27
N ARG A 153 -4.77 13.86 -2.29
CA ARG A 153 -3.59 14.74 -2.35
C ARG A 153 -2.77 14.54 -1.07
N SER A 154 -1.84 13.60 -1.07
CA SER A 154 -0.78 13.54 -0.06
C SER A 154 0.25 14.61 -0.40
N ARG A 155 0.00 15.85 0.05
CA ARG A 155 1.01 16.90 -0.01
C ARG A 155 2.08 16.57 1.03
N MET A 156 3.30 16.27 0.57
CA MET A 156 4.45 16.19 1.46
C MET A 156 5.12 17.55 1.46
N ASP A 157 4.81 18.35 2.49
CA ASP A 157 5.49 19.61 2.79
C ASP A 157 6.60 19.29 3.80
N GLY A 158 7.83 19.65 3.45
CA GLY A 158 9.01 19.32 4.24
C GLY A 158 10.18 20.23 3.92
N SER A 159 11.30 20.00 4.60
CA SER A 159 12.57 20.62 4.27
C SER A 159 13.57 19.52 3.92
N ILE A 160 14.21 19.67 2.76
CA ILE A 160 15.36 18.87 2.36
C ILE A 160 16.65 19.64 2.63
N MET A 161 17.76 18.92 2.76
CA MET A 161 19.10 19.51 2.82
C MET A 161 19.86 19.18 1.54
N THR A 162 20.40 20.20 0.89
CA THR A 162 21.32 20.01 -0.25
C THR A 162 22.71 19.63 0.26
N ASP A 163 23.45 18.82 -0.50
CA ASP A 163 24.83 18.46 -0.18
C ASP A 163 25.85 19.52 -0.64
N LYS A 164 27.14 19.19 -0.57
CA LYS A 164 28.25 20.09 -0.94
C LYS A 164 28.33 20.35 -2.45
N GLU A 165 27.70 19.52 -3.27
CA GLU A 165 27.55 19.69 -4.72
C GLU A 165 26.18 20.28 -5.11
N GLY A 166 25.26 20.42 -4.16
CA GLY A 166 23.92 20.98 -4.35
C GLY A 166 22.84 19.94 -4.71
N TYR A 167 23.11 18.66 -4.50
CA TYR A 167 22.14 17.58 -4.74
C TYR A 167 21.27 17.31 -3.53
N PHE A 168 20.09 16.77 -3.80
CA PHE A 168 19.18 16.23 -2.80
C PHE A 168 18.67 14.85 -3.25
N THR A 169 18.09 14.11 -2.31
CA THR A 169 17.38 12.86 -2.59
C THR A 169 16.14 12.79 -1.71
N GLU A 170 14.99 12.59 -2.34
CA GLU A 170 13.71 12.38 -1.65
C GLU A 170 13.20 10.98 -1.97
N PHE A 171 12.84 10.20 -0.93
CA PHE A 171 12.27 8.87 -1.11
C PHE A 171 10.76 8.95 -1.27
N VAL A 172 10.23 8.26 -2.28
CA VAL A 172 8.80 8.27 -2.61
C VAL A 172 8.16 6.91 -2.37
N ARG A 173 6.84 6.85 -2.26
CA ARG A 173 6.12 5.71 -1.65
C ARG A 173 5.42 4.77 -2.64
N GLY A 174 5.36 5.08 -3.93
CA GLY A 174 4.76 4.17 -4.91
C GLY A 174 4.69 4.73 -6.33
N ALA A 175 4.30 3.90 -7.30
CA ALA A 175 4.10 4.31 -8.68
C ALA A 175 3.12 5.50 -8.81
N ALA A 176 3.60 6.60 -9.38
CA ALA A 176 2.84 7.84 -9.54
C ALA A 176 3.48 8.78 -10.58
N THR A 177 2.74 9.81 -10.96
CA THR A 177 3.32 11.01 -11.57
C THR A 177 3.64 12.02 -10.49
N TYR A 178 4.90 12.40 -10.33
CA TYR A 178 5.36 13.34 -9.31
C TYR A 178 5.59 14.73 -9.89
N THR A 179 5.13 15.75 -9.18
CA THR A 179 5.53 17.14 -9.41
C THR A 179 6.19 17.69 -8.16
N LEU A 180 7.31 18.39 -8.34
CA LEU A 180 8.11 18.94 -7.25
C LEU A 180 8.19 20.46 -7.40
N SER A 181 8.09 21.16 -6.28
CA SER A 181 8.55 22.54 -6.21
C SER A 181 9.43 22.76 -5.00
N VAL A 182 10.45 23.59 -5.18
CA VAL A 182 11.33 24.00 -4.09
C VAL A 182 11.25 25.50 -3.88
N GLU A 183 11.28 25.92 -2.63
CA GLU A 183 11.25 27.33 -2.21
C GLU A 183 12.49 27.63 -1.36
N TYR A 184 13.24 28.66 -1.76
CA TYR A 184 14.42 29.14 -1.06
C TYR A 184 14.39 30.68 -0.99
N PHE A 185 14.04 31.22 0.18
CA PHE A 185 13.72 32.65 0.35
C PHE A 185 12.62 33.08 -0.64
N ASN A 186 12.89 34.10 -1.47
CA ASN A 186 11.95 34.62 -2.47
C ASN A 186 12.09 33.93 -3.84
N LEU A 187 12.88 32.85 -3.91
CA LEU A 187 13.12 32.11 -5.15
C LEU A 187 12.36 30.78 -5.12
N SER A 188 11.88 30.36 -6.29
CA SER A 188 11.22 29.08 -6.48
C SER A 188 11.73 28.37 -7.73
N ALA A 189 11.58 27.04 -7.75
CA ALA A 189 11.77 26.22 -8.94
C ALA A 189 10.75 25.08 -8.96
N PHE A 190 10.40 24.63 -10.16
CA PHE A 190 9.39 23.61 -10.41
C PHE A 190 9.96 22.52 -11.32
N SER A 191 9.54 21.28 -11.11
CA SER A 191 9.83 20.19 -12.04
C SER A 191 8.73 20.08 -13.10
N ASP A 192 9.09 19.55 -14.26
CA ASP A 192 8.11 18.87 -15.12
C ASP A 192 7.55 17.62 -14.40
N PRO A 193 6.40 17.07 -14.84
CA PRO A 193 5.88 15.81 -14.32
C PRO A 193 6.87 14.65 -14.52
N ILE A 194 7.14 13.91 -13.44
CA ILE A 194 8.04 12.75 -13.41
C ILE A 194 7.22 11.49 -13.18
N VAL A 195 7.11 10.61 -14.18
CA VAL A 195 6.41 9.34 -14.03
C VAL A 195 7.36 8.29 -13.48
N LEU A 196 6.98 7.65 -12.38
CA LEU A 196 7.69 6.53 -11.77
C LEU A 196 6.79 5.31 -11.62
N GLN A 197 7.34 4.14 -11.89
CA GLN A 197 6.78 2.82 -11.58
C GLN A 197 7.41 2.25 -10.30
N ASP A 198 6.83 1.18 -9.76
CA ASP A 198 7.32 0.56 -8.53
C ASP A 198 8.78 0.10 -8.68
N GLY A 199 9.66 0.59 -7.80
CA GLY A 199 11.10 0.32 -7.80
C GLY A 199 11.96 1.31 -8.62
N ASP A 200 11.35 2.23 -9.36
CA ASP A 200 12.07 3.21 -10.18
C ASP A 200 12.89 4.20 -9.34
N GLN A 201 14.03 4.62 -9.87
CA GLN A 201 14.85 5.72 -9.34
C GLN A 201 15.07 6.77 -10.42
N TYR A 202 14.85 8.04 -10.06
CA TYR A 202 15.03 9.17 -10.97
C TYR A 202 16.10 10.11 -10.45
N ASP A 203 17.21 10.27 -11.18
CA ASP A 203 18.43 10.94 -10.69
C ASP A 203 18.89 12.12 -11.57
N LYS A 204 18.12 12.45 -12.61
CA LYS A 204 18.46 13.47 -13.62
C LYS A 204 17.75 14.82 -13.43
N LEU A 205 17.11 15.05 -12.28
CA LEU A 205 16.37 16.28 -12.04
C LEU A 205 17.32 17.47 -11.82
N VAL A 206 17.05 18.60 -12.48
CA VAL A 206 17.72 19.88 -12.21
C VAL A 206 16.65 20.94 -11.99
N LEU A 207 16.67 21.57 -10.82
CA LEU A 207 15.74 22.62 -10.43
C LEU A 207 16.46 23.97 -10.44
N LYS A 208 16.02 24.86 -11.32
CA LYS A 208 16.64 26.18 -11.52
C LYS A 208 15.83 27.26 -10.82
N LEU A 209 16.39 27.83 -9.76
CA LEU A 209 15.75 28.86 -8.94
C LEU A 209 15.58 30.17 -9.72
N SER A 210 14.39 30.75 -9.59
CA SER A 210 14.01 32.03 -10.21
C SER A 210 13.11 32.83 -9.27
N GLU A 211 13.00 34.14 -9.51
CA GLU A 211 12.06 35.04 -8.79
C GLU A 211 10.60 34.80 -9.17
N ASP A 212 10.35 33.88 -10.11
CA ASP A 212 9.00 33.50 -10.48
C ASP A 212 8.34 32.76 -9.32
N THR A 213 7.38 33.42 -8.68
CA THR A 213 6.46 32.82 -7.68
C THR A 213 5.34 32.03 -8.35
N GLY A 214 5.37 31.94 -9.69
CA GLY A 214 4.42 31.22 -10.52
C GLY A 214 4.19 29.84 -9.96
N LYS A 215 2.98 29.60 -9.44
CA LYS A 215 2.50 28.24 -9.19
C LYS A 215 2.80 27.42 -10.45
N PRO A 216 3.27 26.16 -10.32
CA PRO A 216 3.76 25.36 -11.44
C PRO A 216 2.78 25.50 -12.60
N ASN A 217 3.29 25.79 -13.80
CA ASN A 217 2.49 26.12 -14.99
C ASN A 217 1.30 25.15 -15.06
N ARG A 218 0.09 25.64 -14.71
CA ARG A 218 -1.15 24.87 -14.63
C ARG A 218 -1.72 24.55 -16.01
N GLN A 219 -0.85 24.37 -17.01
CA GLN A 219 -1.18 23.69 -18.25
C GLN A 219 -0.96 22.18 -18.12
N MET A 220 -1.27 21.61 -16.97
CA MET A 220 -2.01 20.36 -16.98
C MET A 220 -3.47 20.79 -17.00
N VAL A 221 -4.14 20.50 -18.12
CA VAL A 221 -5.56 20.65 -18.42
C VAL A 221 -6.40 20.93 -17.17
N ASP A 222 -7.32 21.89 -17.24
CA ASP A 222 -8.48 22.04 -16.36
C ASP A 222 -9.40 20.79 -16.44
N SER A 223 -8.84 19.59 -16.21
CA SER A 223 -9.51 18.31 -16.01
C SER A 223 -9.82 18.08 -14.53
N ASP A 224 -9.38 18.98 -13.63
CA ASP A 224 -9.55 18.88 -12.17
C ASP A 224 -11.02 18.76 -11.73
N ASN A 225 -11.98 19.23 -12.53
CA ASN A 225 -13.40 18.91 -12.34
C ASN A 225 -13.83 17.72 -13.19
N GLU A 226 -13.49 17.68 -14.48
CA GLU A 226 -13.98 16.61 -15.36
C GLU A 226 -13.48 15.21 -14.98
N GLU A 227 -12.28 15.01 -14.45
CA GLU A 227 -11.71 13.67 -14.17
C GLU A 227 -12.07 13.17 -12.76
N PHE A 228 -12.19 14.07 -11.78
CA PHE A 228 -12.75 13.77 -10.46
C PHE A 228 -14.28 13.61 -10.51
N ASP A 229 -14.98 14.41 -11.34
CA ASP A 229 -16.40 14.20 -11.65
C ASP A 229 -16.59 12.95 -12.51
N ARG A 230 -15.68 12.63 -13.46
CA ARG A 230 -15.67 11.33 -14.16
C ARG A 230 -15.40 10.18 -13.20
N TRP A 231 -14.55 10.33 -12.18
CA TRP A 231 -14.25 9.27 -11.21
C TRP A 231 -15.39 9.06 -10.20
N ARG A 232 -16.00 10.13 -9.68
CA ARG A 232 -17.28 10.04 -8.95
C ARG A 232 -18.37 9.45 -9.83
N ALA A 233 -18.46 9.91 -11.08
CA ALA A 233 -19.37 9.34 -12.05
C ALA A 233 -19.03 7.86 -12.30
N MET A 234 -17.78 7.42 -12.40
CA MET A 234 -17.41 6.01 -12.61
C MET A 234 -17.74 5.11 -11.41
N GLN A 235 -17.71 5.64 -10.18
CA GLN A 235 -18.18 4.94 -8.98
C GLN A 235 -19.72 4.90 -8.93
N GLU A 236 -20.40 5.85 -9.56
CA GLU A 236 -21.87 5.93 -9.68
C GLU A 236 -22.40 5.23 -10.95
N VAL A 237 -21.55 5.00 -11.94
CA VAL A 237 -21.87 4.40 -13.24
C VAL A 237 -21.81 2.89 -13.13
N TRP A 238 -22.91 2.29 -13.54
CA TRP A 238 -23.05 0.87 -13.70
C TRP A 238 -22.27 0.40 -14.93
N VAL A 239 -21.33 -0.51 -14.73
CA VAL A 239 -20.57 -1.15 -15.81
C VAL A 239 -21.18 -2.52 -16.08
N VAL A 240 -21.64 -2.74 -17.31
CA VAL A 240 -22.24 -4.02 -17.71
C VAL A 240 -21.16 -5.00 -18.11
N ASN A 241 -21.18 -6.19 -17.54
CA ASN A 241 -20.37 -7.30 -17.98
C ASN A 241 -21.02 -7.93 -19.22
N PRO A 242 -20.42 -7.83 -20.41
CA PRO A 242 -21.01 -8.34 -21.63
C PRO A 242 -21.16 -9.88 -21.66
N ALA A 243 -20.47 -10.59 -20.76
CA ALA A 243 -20.52 -12.05 -20.70
C ALA A 243 -21.76 -12.60 -19.98
N ASN A 244 -22.33 -11.85 -19.04
CA ASN A 244 -23.50 -12.28 -18.26
C ASN A 244 -24.66 -11.28 -18.24
N GLY A 245 -24.47 -10.06 -18.76
CA GLY A 245 -25.51 -9.02 -18.78
C GLY A 245 -25.80 -8.42 -17.40
N HIS A 246 -24.97 -8.68 -16.39
CA HIS A 246 -25.11 -8.04 -15.09
C HIS A 246 -24.39 -6.70 -15.08
N ALA A 247 -24.91 -5.75 -14.33
CA ALA A 247 -24.31 -4.44 -14.13
C ALA A 247 -23.64 -4.37 -12.76
N TYR A 248 -22.45 -3.76 -12.69
CA TYR A 248 -21.65 -3.69 -11.48
C TYR A 248 -21.17 -2.28 -11.19
N LYS A 249 -21.01 -1.94 -9.92
CA LYS A 249 -20.33 -0.72 -9.50
C LYS A 249 -19.80 -0.82 -8.06
N THR A 250 -18.99 0.16 -7.67
CA THR A 250 -18.45 0.25 -6.30
C THR A 250 -19.13 1.35 -5.48
N ILE A 251 -19.34 1.09 -4.19
CA ILE A 251 -19.93 2.05 -3.27
C ILE A 251 -19.10 2.18 -1.99
N ARG A 252 -19.00 3.41 -1.46
CA ARG A 252 -18.38 3.64 -0.14
C ARG A 252 -19.27 3.20 1.01
N CYS A 253 -18.70 2.46 1.95
CA CYS A 253 -19.40 1.98 3.15
C CYS A 253 -18.42 1.68 4.30
N LYS A 254 -18.89 1.69 5.54
CA LYS A 254 -18.09 1.39 6.74
C LYS A 254 -18.41 0.03 7.35
N SER A 255 -19.37 -0.69 6.77
CA SER A 255 -19.78 -2.03 7.20
C SER A 255 -20.58 -2.72 6.11
N TRP A 256 -20.59 -4.05 6.14
CA TRP A 256 -21.40 -4.87 5.24
C TRP A 256 -22.89 -4.49 5.28
N TRP A 257 -23.44 -4.19 6.46
CA TRP A 257 -24.85 -3.78 6.59
C TRP A 257 -25.15 -2.43 5.94
N GLN A 258 -24.22 -1.48 6.04
CA GLN A 258 -24.35 -0.21 5.33
C GLN A 258 -24.26 -0.43 3.82
N ALA A 259 -23.38 -1.32 3.37
CA ALA A 259 -23.22 -1.68 1.98
C ALA A 259 -24.50 -2.34 1.42
N LYS A 260 -25.07 -3.31 2.15
CA LYS A 260 -26.35 -3.94 1.84
C LYS A 260 -27.47 -2.90 1.69
N ARG A 261 -27.63 -2.01 2.69
CA ARG A 261 -28.71 -1.01 2.65
C ARG A 261 -28.57 -0.10 1.43
N LYS A 262 -27.35 0.36 1.12
CA LYS A 262 -27.07 1.18 -0.07
C LYS A 262 -27.30 0.43 -1.38
N ALA A 263 -26.99 -0.85 -1.43
CA ALA A 263 -27.31 -1.69 -2.59
C ALA A 263 -28.84 -1.77 -2.79
N GLU A 264 -29.58 -2.02 -1.71
CA GLU A 264 -31.05 -2.10 -1.74
C GLU A 264 -31.71 -0.74 -2.08
N GLU A 265 -31.12 0.38 -1.65
CA GLU A 265 -31.54 1.74 -2.04
C GLU A 265 -31.42 1.98 -3.57
N GLU A 266 -30.65 1.15 -4.29
CA GLU A 266 -30.43 1.22 -5.73
C GLU A 266 -31.00 0.03 -6.51
N ASP A 267 -31.94 -0.71 -5.90
CA ASP A 267 -32.53 -1.95 -6.44
C ASP A 267 -31.45 -2.97 -6.87
N ALA A 268 -30.40 -3.07 -6.06
CA ALA A 268 -29.22 -3.89 -6.31
C ALA A 268 -28.88 -4.79 -5.13
N TYR A 269 -27.92 -5.68 -5.35
CA TYR A 269 -27.35 -6.56 -4.35
C TYR A 269 -25.86 -6.32 -4.20
N LEU A 270 -25.29 -6.56 -3.03
CA LEU A 270 -23.85 -6.82 -2.95
C LEU A 270 -23.48 -7.99 -3.86
N VAL A 271 -22.37 -7.81 -4.59
CA VAL A 271 -21.96 -8.67 -5.71
C VAL A 271 -21.90 -10.15 -5.35
N SER A 272 -22.40 -10.99 -6.24
CA SER A 272 -22.16 -12.41 -6.28
C SER A 272 -21.13 -12.72 -7.36
N ILE A 273 -20.35 -13.78 -7.17
CA ILE A 273 -19.32 -14.17 -8.13
C ILE A 273 -19.49 -15.65 -8.40
N ASN A 274 -19.92 -15.96 -9.61
CA ASN A 274 -20.47 -17.24 -10.02
C ASN A 274 -19.50 -18.08 -10.86
N ASN A 275 -18.42 -17.49 -11.38
CA ASN A 275 -17.37 -18.20 -12.12
C ASN A 275 -16.04 -17.42 -12.11
N VAL A 276 -15.01 -18.03 -12.69
CA VAL A 276 -13.65 -17.45 -12.72
C VAL A 276 -13.54 -16.30 -13.72
N GLU A 277 -14.32 -16.31 -14.80
CA GLU A 277 -14.34 -15.25 -15.80
C GLU A 277 -14.89 -13.94 -15.20
N GLU A 278 -15.98 -14.03 -14.45
CA GLU A 278 -16.58 -12.94 -13.70
C GLU A 278 -15.65 -12.41 -12.61
N GLN A 279 -14.99 -13.30 -11.85
CA GLN A 279 -13.96 -12.91 -10.87
C GLN A 279 -12.84 -12.08 -11.53
N ASN A 280 -12.27 -12.59 -12.63
CA ASN A 280 -11.19 -11.90 -13.35
C ASN A 280 -11.65 -10.55 -13.91
N TRP A 281 -12.88 -10.48 -14.41
CA TRP A 281 -13.46 -9.26 -14.96
C TRP A 281 -13.68 -8.21 -13.86
N ILE A 282 -14.29 -8.59 -12.74
CA ILE A 282 -14.47 -7.75 -11.55
C ILE A 282 -13.11 -7.25 -11.05
N GLU A 283 -12.09 -8.11 -10.96
CA GLU A 283 -10.74 -7.72 -10.54
C GLU A 283 -10.08 -6.74 -11.51
N SER A 284 -10.33 -6.86 -12.81
CA SER A 284 -9.76 -5.95 -13.80
C SER A 284 -10.33 -4.53 -13.71
N LEU A 285 -11.54 -4.40 -13.16
CA LEU A 285 -12.25 -3.13 -13.02
C LEU A 285 -12.10 -2.52 -11.63
N PHE A 286 -12.10 -3.35 -10.59
CA PHE A 286 -12.19 -2.94 -9.19
C PHE A 286 -10.94 -3.35 -8.39
N SER A 287 -9.76 -2.94 -8.86
CA SER A 287 -8.46 -3.18 -8.19
C SER A 287 -7.94 -1.98 -7.40
N GLN A 288 -8.77 -0.95 -7.21
CA GLN A 288 -8.34 0.36 -6.72
C GLN A 288 -8.18 0.42 -5.19
N ASN A 289 -8.91 -0.44 -4.47
CA ASN A 289 -8.85 -0.57 -3.02
C ASN A 289 -8.42 -1.98 -2.62
N ASP A 290 -7.81 -2.10 -1.44
CA ASP A 290 -7.28 -3.37 -0.97
C ASP A 290 -8.40 -4.39 -0.67
N PHE A 291 -9.56 -3.93 -0.18
CA PHE A 291 -10.66 -4.80 0.26
C PHE A 291 -12.04 -4.27 -0.13
N TYR A 292 -12.87 -5.16 -0.65
CA TYR A 292 -14.27 -4.88 -0.98
C TYR A 292 -15.20 -5.82 -0.23
N TRP A 293 -16.26 -5.28 0.38
CA TRP A 293 -17.39 -6.12 0.79
C TRP A 293 -18.05 -6.74 -0.45
N ILE A 294 -18.29 -8.04 -0.39
CA ILE A 294 -19.06 -8.79 -1.39
C ILE A 294 -20.32 -9.38 -0.74
N GLY A 295 -21.22 -9.91 -1.57
CA GLY A 295 -22.51 -10.43 -1.11
C GLY A 295 -22.43 -11.68 -0.26
N LEU A 296 -21.27 -12.37 -0.23
CA LEU A 296 -21.12 -13.65 0.43
C LEU A 296 -21.12 -13.49 1.96
N ARG A 297 -21.91 -14.35 2.61
CA ARG A 297 -21.91 -14.51 4.06
C ARG A 297 -21.73 -15.98 4.42
N LEU A 298 -20.93 -16.22 5.45
CA LEU A 298 -20.77 -17.53 6.06
C LEU A 298 -21.71 -17.61 7.25
N THR A 299 -22.63 -18.56 7.24
CA THR A 299 -23.61 -18.76 8.32
C THR A 299 -23.50 -20.16 8.90
N SER A 300 -24.18 -20.40 10.03
CA SER A 300 -24.31 -21.75 10.59
C SER A 300 -24.97 -22.76 9.64
N LYS A 301 -25.68 -22.28 8.60
CA LYS A 301 -26.32 -23.11 7.58
C LYS A 301 -25.50 -23.22 6.28
N GLY A 302 -24.26 -22.71 6.29
CA GLY A 302 -23.38 -22.65 5.13
C GLY A 302 -23.29 -21.26 4.50
N GLU A 303 -22.74 -21.24 3.29
CA GLU A 303 -22.48 -20.07 2.47
C GLU A 303 -23.76 -19.53 1.83
N LYS A 304 -23.92 -18.20 1.81
CA LYS A 304 -25.09 -17.57 1.22
C LYS A 304 -24.77 -16.21 0.61
N TRP A 305 -25.07 -16.05 -0.67
CA TRP A 305 -25.04 -14.75 -1.35
C TRP A 305 -26.19 -13.84 -0.90
N HIS A 306 -25.97 -12.54 -1.05
CA HIS A 306 -26.97 -11.52 -0.73
C HIS A 306 -28.20 -11.62 -1.65
N ASN A 307 -27.98 -11.83 -2.95
CA ASN A 307 -29.01 -12.05 -3.97
C ASN A 307 -29.74 -13.41 -3.84
N LYS A 308 -29.26 -14.30 -2.96
CA LYS A 308 -29.76 -15.67 -2.71
C LYS A 308 -29.52 -16.68 -3.84
N GLU A 309 -28.63 -16.37 -4.79
CA GLU A 309 -28.19 -17.34 -5.79
C GLU A 309 -27.50 -18.55 -5.16
N GLN A 310 -27.48 -19.66 -5.91
CA GLN A 310 -26.78 -20.87 -5.51
C GLN A 310 -25.26 -20.66 -5.62
N ILE A 311 -24.51 -21.14 -4.63
CA ILE A 311 -23.04 -21.11 -4.68
C ILE A 311 -22.56 -22.09 -5.76
N ALA A 312 -22.03 -21.56 -6.86
CA ALA A 312 -21.44 -22.34 -7.96
C ALA A 312 -19.91 -22.22 -8.05
N TYR A 313 -19.34 -21.17 -7.45
CA TYR A 313 -17.91 -20.84 -7.50
C TYR A 313 -17.40 -20.40 -6.14
N SER A 314 -16.14 -20.71 -5.86
CA SER A 314 -15.48 -20.41 -4.59
C SER A 314 -14.02 -20.06 -4.80
N ASN A 315 -13.56 -18.97 -4.19
CA ASN A 315 -12.20 -18.46 -4.35
C ASN A 315 -11.58 -18.01 -3.01
N PHE A 316 -11.84 -18.74 -1.93
CA PHE A 316 -11.25 -18.44 -0.62
C PHE A 316 -9.73 -18.59 -0.59
N ALA A 317 -9.05 -17.78 0.23
CA ALA A 317 -7.63 -17.93 0.50
C ALA A 317 -7.32 -19.26 1.21
N GLN A 318 -6.17 -19.89 0.91
CA GLN A 318 -5.71 -21.09 1.63
C GLN A 318 -5.41 -20.74 3.10
N ASN A 319 -5.76 -21.64 4.03
CA ASN A 319 -5.70 -21.48 5.50
C ASN A 319 -6.80 -20.63 6.16
N THR A 320 -7.97 -20.46 5.53
CA THR A 320 -9.18 -20.00 6.24
C THR A 320 -9.72 -21.01 7.27
N GLU A 321 -9.16 -22.23 7.32
CA GLU A 321 -9.60 -23.34 8.20
C GLU A 321 -9.37 -23.12 9.70
N VAL A 322 -8.56 -22.14 10.13
CA VAL A 322 -8.49 -21.75 11.56
C VAL A 322 -9.68 -20.86 11.96
N LEU A 323 -10.45 -20.37 11.00
CA LEU A 323 -11.61 -19.52 11.23
C LEU A 323 -12.94 -20.30 11.15
N THR A 324 -12.98 -21.58 10.78
CA THR A 324 -14.25 -22.32 10.61
C THR A 324 -14.80 -22.94 11.92
N SER A 325 -14.01 -22.97 13.01
CA SER A 325 -14.50 -23.42 14.32
C SER A 325 -14.96 -22.27 15.21
N ASN A 326 -16.26 -21.93 15.10
CA ASN A 326 -17.19 -21.51 16.16
C ASN A 326 -18.22 -20.47 15.65
N SER A 327 -19.43 -20.98 15.38
CA SER A 327 -20.77 -20.41 15.58
C SER A 327 -21.11 -18.94 15.28
N GLU A 328 -20.27 -18.15 14.60
CA GLU A 328 -20.62 -16.76 14.25
C GLU A 328 -20.77 -16.54 12.75
N ASN A 329 -21.84 -15.82 12.38
CA ASN A 329 -22.05 -15.37 11.01
C ASN A 329 -20.94 -14.39 10.58
N LYS A 330 -20.29 -14.66 9.46
CA LYS A 330 -19.20 -13.83 8.91
C LYS A 330 -19.62 -13.12 7.65
N HIS A 331 -19.02 -11.96 7.43
CA HIS A 331 -19.11 -11.24 6.16
C HIS A 331 -17.82 -11.49 5.39
N VAL A 332 -17.93 -11.69 4.09
CA VAL A 332 -16.76 -11.98 3.25
C VAL A 332 -16.32 -10.72 2.53
N VAL A 333 -15.01 -10.60 2.36
CA VAL A 333 -14.40 -9.58 1.51
C VAL A 333 -13.62 -10.20 0.38
N LEU A 334 -13.59 -9.51 -0.75
CA LEU A 334 -12.61 -9.70 -1.80
C LEU A 334 -11.36 -8.90 -1.44
N ASP A 335 -10.22 -9.59 -1.33
CA ASP A 335 -8.90 -8.98 -1.26
C ASP A 335 -8.38 -8.81 -2.69
N ALA A 336 -8.29 -7.56 -3.14
CA ALA A 336 -7.88 -7.23 -4.51
C ALA A 336 -6.39 -7.53 -4.76
N ALA A 337 -5.56 -7.53 -3.72
CA ALA A 337 -4.13 -7.80 -3.83
C ALA A 337 -3.86 -9.30 -4.02
N THR A 338 -4.54 -10.14 -3.23
CA THR A 338 -4.37 -11.59 -3.33
C THR A 338 -5.33 -12.26 -4.29
N LYS A 339 -6.37 -11.54 -4.76
CA LYS A 339 -7.42 -12.06 -5.63
C LYS A 339 -8.20 -13.21 -4.97
N LYS A 340 -8.34 -13.15 -3.64
CA LYS A 340 -8.95 -14.20 -2.82
C LYS A 340 -10.03 -13.66 -1.91
N TRP A 341 -10.93 -14.54 -1.48
CA TRP A 341 -11.99 -14.22 -0.54
C TRP A 341 -11.56 -14.52 0.89
N ILE A 342 -11.90 -13.62 1.81
CA ILE A 342 -11.55 -13.71 3.23
C ILE A 342 -12.81 -13.51 4.07
N GLY A 343 -13.11 -14.48 4.94
CA GLY A 343 -14.23 -14.37 5.90
C GLY A 343 -13.84 -13.57 7.14
N ILE A 344 -14.55 -12.47 7.41
CA ILE A 344 -14.29 -11.59 8.56
C ILE A 344 -15.34 -11.80 9.66
N ASN A 345 -14.87 -12.09 10.88
CA ASN A 345 -15.70 -12.20 12.09
C ASN A 345 -16.33 -10.86 12.47
N LYS A 346 -17.48 -10.91 13.15
CA LYS A 346 -18.09 -9.74 13.76
C LYS A 346 -17.14 -9.15 14.82
N GLY A 347 -16.93 -7.84 14.79
CA GLY A 347 -16.03 -7.16 15.72
C GLY A 347 -14.54 -7.34 15.41
N SER A 348 -14.18 -7.96 14.28
CA SER A 348 -12.79 -7.98 13.84
C SER A 348 -12.27 -6.55 13.65
N PRO A 349 -11.09 -6.20 14.20
CA PRO A 349 -10.46 -4.91 13.95
C PRO A 349 -10.11 -4.73 12.46
N PHE A 350 -10.16 -5.78 11.66
CA PHE A 350 -9.95 -5.74 10.22
C PHE A 350 -11.10 -5.06 9.45
N GLN A 351 -12.32 -5.03 10.02
CA GLN A 351 -13.50 -4.43 9.35
C GLN A 351 -13.32 -2.96 9.03
N GLN A 352 -12.55 -2.21 9.84
CA GLN A 352 -12.33 -0.78 9.64
C GLN A 352 -11.50 -0.45 8.39
N PHE A 353 -10.82 -1.44 7.82
CA PHE A 353 -10.02 -1.30 6.60
C PHE A 353 -10.85 -1.55 5.33
N VAL A 354 -12.08 -2.06 5.46
CA VAL A 354 -12.96 -2.34 4.32
C VAL A 354 -13.92 -1.16 4.14
N GLN A 355 -13.55 -0.21 3.28
CA GLN A 355 -14.25 1.06 3.10
C GLN A 355 -15.14 1.11 1.87
N ASP A 356 -15.15 0.04 1.08
CA ASP A 356 -15.88 -0.06 -0.17
C ASP A 356 -16.55 -1.43 -0.31
N ALA A 357 -17.55 -1.48 -1.18
CA ALA A 357 -18.25 -2.69 -1.57
C ALA A 357 -18.50 -2.68 -3.07
N ILE A 358 -18.59 -3.86 -3.66
CA ILE A 358 -19.03 -4.02 -5.04
C ILE A 358 -20.50 -4.46 -5.00
N ILE A 359 -21.33 -3.78 -5.77
CA ILE A 359 -22.75 -4.11 -5.91
C ILE A 359 -23.05 -4.45 -7.36
N GLU A 360 -24.05 -5.30 -7.55
CA GLU A 360 -24.53 -5.81 -8.83
C GLU A 360 -26.04 -5.69 -8.94
N LYS A 361 -26.56 -5.63 -10.16
CA LYS A 361 -27.96 -5.86 -10.48
C LYS A 361 -28.10 -6.36 -11.91
N ASP A 362 -29.25 -6.96 -12.21
CA ASP A 362 -29.59 -7.33 -13.58
C ASP A 362 -29.78 -6.06 -14.42
N GLU A 363 -29.40 -6.09 -15.71
CA GLU A 363 -29.54 -4.93 -16.59
C GLU A 363 -31.00 -4.50 -16.70
N VAL A 364 -31.26 -3.20 -16.51
CA VAL A 364 -32.57 -2.60 -16.80
C VAL A 364 -32.69 -2.45 -18.31
N GLN A 365 -33.73 -3.05 -18.90
CA GLN A 365 -34.14 -2.81 -20.28
C GLN A 365 -34.19 -1.29 -20.55
N VAL A 366 -33.32 -0.80 -21.43
CA VAL A 366 -33.46 0.54 -21.99
C VAL A 366 -34.66 0.47 -22.94
N ASN A 367 -35.83 0.90 -22.46
CA ASN A 367 -36.96 1.19 -23.36
C ASN A 367 -36.50 2.29 -24.32
N SER A 368 -36.31 1.92 -25.58
CA SER A 368 -36.14 2.87 -26.68
C SER A 368 -37.51 3.48 -27.00
N ASP A 369 -37.72 4.73 -26.61
CA ASP A 369 -38.76 5.61 -27.17
C ASP A 369 -38.09 6.81 -27.86
#